data_AF-A0A1M2ZAD1-F1
#
_entry.id   AF-A0A1M2ZAD1-F1
#
_cell.length_a   1.000
_cell.length_b   1.000
_cell.length_c   1.000
_cell.angle_alpha   90.00
_cell.angle_beta   90.00
_cell.angle_gamma   90.00
#
_symmetry.space_group_name_H-M   'P 1'
#
loop_
_entity.id
_entity.type
_entity.pdbx_description
1 polymer ?
#
loop_
_entity_poly.entity_id
_entity_poly.type
_entity_poly.pdbx_seq_one_letter_code
_entity_poly.pdbx_strand_id
1 'polypeptide(L)' 'MFLYTMMPKEYIFNEAEGTQPETGSYKNCFFEGTRGAEGFVISRLISTNPADYLNKDFTPGVTNSKIK' A
#
# COMPACT_ATOMS: atom_id res chain seq x y z
N MET A 1 32.26 -33.10 4.83
CA MET A 1 30.82 -32.83 4.65
C MET A 1 30.62 -31.35 4.87
N PHE A 2 30.47 -30.57 3.80
CA PHE A 2 30.24 -29.13 3.90
C PHE A 2 28.73 -28.89 3.89
N LEU A 3 28.21 -28.34 4.99
CA LEU A 3 26.81 -27.94 5.10
C LEU A 3 26.66 -26.65 4.28
N TYR A 4 26.09 -26.73 3.08
CA TYR A 4 25.75 -25.54 2.28
C TYR A 4 24.46 -24.93 2.84
N THR A 5 24.60 -23.89 3.67
CA THR A 5 23.47 -23.16 4.29
C THR A 5 23.19 -21.83 3.63
N MET A 6 23.55 -21.65 2.35
CA MET A 6 23.25 -20.41 1.63
C MET A 6 22.07 -20.67 0.71
N MET A 7 20.85 -20.30 1.16
CA MET A 7 19.69 -20.28 0.29
C MET A 7 19.88 -19.21 -0.80
N PRO A 8 19.74 -19.56 -2.09
CA PRO A 8 19.73 -18.60 -3.17
C PRO A 8 18.69 -17.50 -2.92
N LYS A 9 19.09 -16.24 -3.13
CA LYS A 9 18.25 -15.05 -2.90
C LYS A 9 16.92 -15.13 -3.65
N GLU A 10 16.93 -15.74 -4.83
CA GLU A 10 15.78 -15.99 -5.69
C GLU A 10 14.67 -16.81 -5.00
N TYR A 11 15.01 -17.71 -4.08
CA TYR A 11 14.02 -18.46 -3.30
C TYR A 11 13.49 -17.69 -2.08
N ILE A 12 14.17 -16.62 -1.66
CA ILE A 12 13.81 -15.81 -0.50
C ILE A 12 12.92 -14.63 -0.94
N PHE A 13 13.27 -14.02 -2.07
CA PHE A 13 12.58 -12.88 -2.62
C PHE A 13 12.08 -13.25 -4.01
N ASN A 14 10.78 -13.54 -4.12
CA ASN A 14 10.12 -13.41 -5.41
C ASN A 14 10.25 -11.94 -5.80
N GLU A 15 11.00 -11.65 -6.85
CA GLU A 15 10.92 -10.39 -7.59
C GLU A 15 9.56 -10.36 -8.31
N ALA A 16 8.48 -10.42 -7.53
CA ALA A 16 7.19 -10.04 -8.04
C ALA A 16 7.33 -8.58 -8.46
N GLU A 17 6.87 -8.26 -9.67
CA GLU A 17 6.47 -6.91 -10.04
C GLU A 17 5.32 -6.49 -9.10
N GLY A 18 5.64 -6.27 -7.83
CA GLY A 18 4.70 -5.90 -6.80
C GLY A 18 4.24 -4.49 -7.12
N THR A 19 2.92 -4.28 -7.08
CA THR A 19 2.33 -2.96 -7.23
C THR A 19 3.05 -2.00 -6.29
N GLN A 20 3.76 -1.02 -6.86
CA GLN A 20 4.57 -0.13 -6.06
C GLN A 20 3.65 0.74 -5.20
N PRO A 21 4.01 0.96 -3.92
CA PRO A 21 3.29 1.92 -3.10
C PRO A 21 3.41 3.30 -3.73
N GLU A 22 2.28 3.97 -3.86
CA GLU A 22 2.18 5.34 -4.35
C GLU A 22 1.40 6.20 -3.35
N THR A 23 1.64 7.51 -3.43
CA THR A 23 0.91 8.49 -2.61
C THR A 23 -0.20 9.11 -3.44
N GLY A 24 -1.42 9.12 -2.91
CA GLY A 24 -2.56 9.79 -3.50
C GLY A 24 -3.14 10.87 -2.59
N SER A 25 -3.94 11.77 -3.15
CA SER A 25 -4.61 12.82 -2.38
C SER A 25 -6.11 12.91 -2.67
N TYR A 26 -6.89 13.18 -1.63
CA TYR A 26 -8.34 13.40 -1.72
C TYR A 26 -8.87 14.12 -0.49
N LYS A 27 -9.78 15.09 -0.65
CA LYS A 27 -10.40 15.86 0.45
C LYS A 27 -9.39 16.38 1.49
N ASN A 28 -8.27 16.96 1.01
CA ASN A 28 -7.21 17.52 1.86
C ASN A 28 -6.48 16.49 2.75
N CYS A 29 -6.63 15.21 2.44
CA CYS A 29 -5.90 14.10 3.07
C CYS A 29 -4.90 13.51 2.06
N PHE A 30 -3.80 13.00 2.58
CA PHE A 30 -2.84 12.20 1.83
C PHE A 30 -2.98 10.73 2.20
N PHE A 31 -2.80 9.85 1.23
CA PHE A 31 -2.95 8.42 1.38
C PHE A 31 -1.73 7.73 0.77
N GLU A 32 -1.27 6.66 1.37
CA GLU A 32 -0.31 5.74 0.75
C GLU A 32 -1.04 4.42 0.50
N GLY A 33 -0.77 3.82 -0.66
CA GLY A 33 -1.52 2.69 -1.14
C GLY A 33 -1.03 2.21 -2.49
N THR A 34 -1.82 1.37 -3.15
CA THR A 34 -1.47 0.81 -4.46
C THR A 34 -2.58 1.08 -5.47
N ARG A 35 -2.22 1.47 -6.70
CA ARG A 35 -3.19 1.65 -7.78
C ARG A 35 -3.42 0.35 -8.53
N GLY A 36 -4.67 -0.10 -8.53
CA GLY A 36 -5.15 -1.20 -9.36
C GLY A 36 -6.06 -0.70 -10.48
N ALA A 37 -6.60 -1.64 -11.26
CA ALA A 37 -7.55 -1.33 -12.34
C ALA A 37 -8.86 -0.67 -11.84
N GLU A 38 -9.27 -0.97 -10.61
CA GLU A 38 -10.54 -0.48 -10.04
C GLU A 38 -10.40 0.80 -9.20
N GLY A 39 -9.16 1.25 -8.95
CA GLY A 39 -8.88 2.47 -8.18
C GLY A 39 -7.70 2.34 -7.22
N PHE A 40 -7.62 3.26 -6.27
CA PHE A 40 -6.56 3.30 -5.26
C PHE A 40 -6.96 2.48 -4.03
N VAL A 41 -6.19 1.45 -3.69
CA VAL A 41 -6.37 0.68 -2.45
C VAL A 41 -5.57 1.35 -1.35
N ILE A 42 -6.25 1.83 -0.31
CA ILE A 42 -5.63 2.56 0.78
C ILE A 42 -4.84 1.60 1.68
N SER A 43 -3.55 1.83 1.88
CA SER A 43 -2.75 1.14 2.91
C SER A 43 -2.69 1.96 4.20
N ARG A 44 -2.59 3.30 4.10
CA ARG A 44 -2.63 4.21 5.25
C ARG A 44 -3.16 5.60 4.86
N LEU A 45 -3.85 6.22 5.81
CA LEU A 45 -4.17 7.65 5.80
C LEU A 45 -3.03 8.42 6.48
N ILE A 46 -2.66 9.56 5.90
CA ILE A 46 -1.70 10.53 6.45
C ILE A 46 -2.46 11.82 6.67
N SER A 47 -2.96 12.01 7.89
CA SER A 47 -3.64 13.24 8.31
C SER A 47 -3.22 13.66 9.72
N THR A 48 -3.18 14.97 9.95
CA THR A 48 -2.99 15.58 11.27
C THR A 48 -4.32 15.78 12.02
N ASN A 49 -5.46 15.59 11.35
CA ASN A 49 -6.79 15.69 11.96
C ASN A 49 -7.30 14.28 12.34
N PRO A 50 -7.47 13.98 13.64
CA PRO A 50 -7.94 12.67 14.10
C PRO A 50 -9.32 12.26 13.57
N ALA A 51 -10.20 13.23 13.29
CA ALA A 51 -11.54 12.95 12.80
C ALA A 51 -11.53 12.24 11.43
N ASP A 52 -10.48 12.44 10.62
CA ASP A 52 -10.37 11.83 9.29
C ASP A 52 -10.21 10.31 9.38
N TYR A 53 -9.56 9.79 10.43
CA TYR A 53 -9.39 8.35 10.68
C TYR A 53 -10.69 7.65 11.06
N LEU A 54 -11.73 8.41 11.44
CA LEU A 54 -13.06 7.86 11.73
C LEU A 54 -13.92 7.72 10.47
N ASN A 55 -13.47 8.28 9.33
CA ASN A 55 -14.18 8.14 8.07
C ASN A 55 -13.95 6.73 7.50
N LYS A 56 -15.04 5.96 7.38
CA LYS A 56 -15.01 4.59 6.86
C LYS A 56 -14.44 4.52 5.43
N ASP A 57 -14.64 5.56 4.62
CA ASP A 57 -14.12 5.63 3.24
C ASP A 57 -12.58 5.77 3.18
N PHE A 58 -11.93 6.08 4.30
CA PHE A 58 -10.49 6.33 4.41
C PHE A 58 -9.76 5.19 5.15
N THR A 59 -10.48 4.13 5.50
CA THR A 59 -9.94 2.98 6.22
C THR A 59 -8.98 2.19 5.34
N PRO A 60 -7.88 1.66 5.88
CA PRO A 60 -7.02 0.73 5.16
C PRO A 60 -7.81 -0.46 4.57
N GLY A 61 -7.45 -0.87 3.35
CA GLY A 61 -8.10 -1.93 2.59
C GLY A 61 -9.28 -1.45 1.74
N VAL A 62 -9.75 -0.22 1.90
CA VAL A 62 -10.82 0.35 1.06
C VAL A 62 -10.25 0.78 -0.30
N THR A 63 -10.97 0.40 -1.36
CA THR A 63 -10.69 0.88 -2.72
C THR A 63 -11.46 2.17 -2.99
N ASN A 64 -10.76 3.23 -3.39
CA ASN A 64 -11.35 4.52 -3.70
C ASN A 64 -10.79 5.08 -5.01
N SER A 65 -11.64 5.15 -6.04
CA SER A 65 -11.27 5.66 -7.37
C SER A 65 -11.13 7.18 -7.46
N LYS A 66 -11.53 7.92 -6.40
CA LYS A 66 -11.44 9.39 -6.35
C LYS A 66 -10.08 9.89 -5.84
N ILE A 67 -9.28 9.00 -5.25
CA ILE A 67 -7.91 9.31 -4.81
C ILE A 67 -7.04 9.36 -6.05
N LYS A 68 -6.46 10.53 -6.30
CA LYS A 68 -5.58 10.80 -7.45
C LYS A 68 -4.15 10.69 -7.07
#